data_AF-A0A7Y9KGI8-F1
#
_entry.id   AF-A0A7Y9KGI8-F1
#
_cell.length_a   1.000
_cell.length_b   1.000
_cell.length_c   1.000
_cell.angle_alpha   90.00
_cell.angle_beta   90.00
_cell.angle_gamma   90.00
#
_symmetry.space_group_name_H-M   'P 1'
#
loop_
_entity.id
_entity.type
_entity.pdbx_description
1 polymer ?
#
loop_
_entity_poly.entity_id
_entity_poly.type
_entity_poly.pdbx_seq_one_letter_code
_entity_poly.pdbx_strand_id
1 'polypeptide(L)'
;MIEVTGQINTVTRTVGEKALESGTARTATISRVYDTGVDDLWNAVTDPERISRWFLPVSGDLRLGGRFQLEGNASGTIERCDPPKGFAATWEYGGQTTWIEVRLTPEADGRTRFELEHTALVDPSQNQFGPGVVGIGWDMGLLGLTIHVESGEDARAKLGDAWAMSEEGREFARQAGEGWYAADVAAGADEATARTAADFTIAMYTGEQ
;
A
#
# COMPACT_ATOMS: atom_id res chain seq x y z
N MET A 1 14.08 6.98 -16.54
CA MET A 1 13.70 7.97 -15.51
C MET A 1 12.23 7.71 -15.21
N ILE A 2 11.87 7.47 -13.95
CA ILE A 2 10.48 7.28 -13.53
C ILE A 2 9.86 8.68 -13.44
N GLU A 3 8.73 8.90 -14.11
CA GLU A 3 8.03 10.19 -14.05
C GLU A 3 7.20 10.23 -12.76
N VAL A 4 7.85 10.67 -11.67
CA VAL A 4 7.33 10.59 -10.29
C VAL A 4 5.94 11.22 -10.15
N THR A 5 5.76 12.44 -10.68
CA THR A 5 4.55 13.23 -10.48
C THR A 5 3.33 12.60 -11.17
N GLY A 6 3.47 12.13 -12.41
CA GLY A 6 2.38 11.41 -13.08
C GLY A 6 2.01 10.12 -12.38
N GLN A 7 2.98 9.37 -11.84
CA GLN A 7 2.69 8.15 -11.09
C GLN A 7 1.88 8.45 -9.83
N ILE A 8 2.27 9.46 -9.05
CA ILE A 8 1.55 9.88 -7.83
C ILE A 8 0.12 10.34 -8.13
N ASN A 9 -0.09 11.06 -9.25
CA ASN A 9 -1.39 11.61 -9.63
C ASN A 9 -2.39 10.56 -10.14
N THR A 10 -1.92 9.38 -10.55
CA THR A 10 -2.81 8.28 -10.97
C THR A 10 -3.37 7.48 -9.78
N VAL A 11 -2.91 7.77 -8.56
CA VAL A 11 -3.30 7.06 -7.35
C VAL A 11 -4.34 7.86 -6.58
N THR A 12 -5.47 7.20 -6.26
CA THR A 12 -6.47 7.73 -5.34
C THR A 12 -6.16 7.26 -3.92
N ARG A 13 -6.18 8.19 -2.96
CA ARG A 13 -5.96 7.92 -1.53
C ARG A 13 -7.17 8.38 -0.75
N THR A 14 -7.65 7.56 0.17
CA THR A 14 -8.72 7.93 1.10
C THR A 14 -8.41 7.43 2.49
N VAL A 15 -8.80 8.21 3.48
CA VAL A 15 -8.73 7.85 4.90
C VAL A 15 -10.15 7.72 5.42
N GLY A 16 -10.39 6.73 6.27
CA GLY A 16 -11.70 6.48 6.84
C GLY A 16 -11.63 5.92 8.26
N GLU A 17 -12.80 5.73 8.84
CA GLU A 17 -12.97 5.08 10.13
C GLU A 17 -14.03 3.98 10.02
N LYS A 18 -13.81 2.87 10.72
CA LYS A 18 -14.73 1.75 10.82
C LYS A 18 -14.93 1.39 12.28
N ALA A 19 -16.17 1.14 12.67
CA ALA A 19 -16.46 0.52 13.96
C ALA A 19 -16.24 -0.99 13.82
N LEU A 20 -15.34 -1.54 14.64
CA LEU A 20 -15.16 -2.98 14.83
C LEU A 20 -15.70 -3.36 16.21
N GLU A 21 -15.98 -4.65 16.44
CA GLU A 21 -16.36 -5.14 17.77
C GLU A 21 -15.29 -4.82 18.84
N SER A 22 -14.03 -4.77 18.42
CA SER A 22 -12.85 -4.46 19.25
C SER A 22 -12.60 -2.96 19.45
N GLY A 23 -13.38 -2.07 18.82
CA GLY A 23 -13.23 -0.62 18.92
C GLY A 23 -13.24 0.10 17.58
N THR A 24 -12.90 1.39 17.57
CA THR A 24 -12.77 2.16 16.33
C THR A 24 -11.45 1.81 15.64
N ALA A 25 -11.51 1.52 14.34
CA ALA A 25 -10.36 1.35 13.48
C ALA A 25 -10.28 2.49 12.47
N ARG A 26 -9.06 2.87 12.12
CA ARG A 26 -8.75 3.77 11.00
C ARG A 26 -8.38 2.96 9.77
N THR A 27 -8.77 3.45 8.61
CA THR A 27 -8.47 2.84 7.32
C THR A 27 -7.68 3.79 6.44
N ALA A 28 -6.65 3.26 5.79
CA ALA A 28 -5.92 3.92 4.71
C ALA A 28 -6.17 3.12 3.43
N THR A 29 -6.86 3.71 2.46
CA THR A 29 -7.22 3.05 1.20
C THR A 29 -6.48 3.71 0.05
N ILE A 30 -5.86 2.89 -0.79
CA ILE A 30 -5.12 3.30 -1.97
C ILE A 30 -5.66 2.54 -3.19
N SER A 31 -5.93 3.25 -4.29
CA SER A 31 -6.51 2.66 -5.50
C SER A 31 -5.87 3.21 -6.76
N ARG A 32 -5.74 2.34 -7.78
CA ARG A 32 -5.27 2.68 -9.12
C ARG A 32 -5.94 1.77 -10.15
N VAL A 33 -6.16 2.31 -11.35
CA VAL A 33 -6.61 1.52 -12.51
C VAL A 33 -5.40 1.10 -13.33
N TYR A 34 -5.32 -0.18 -13.69
CA TYR A 34 -4.27 -0.77 -14.50
C TYR A 34 -4.80 -1.18 -15.87
N ASP A 35 -3.96 -1.00 -16.90
CA ASP A 35 -4.26 -1.40 -18.28
C ASP A 35 -4.05 -2.91 -18.50
N THR A 36 -4.69 -3.71 -17.65
CA THR A 36 -4.72 -5.17 -17.74
C THR A 36 -6.03 -5.73 -17.21
N GLY A 37 -6.37 -6.95 -17.66
CA GLY A 37 -7.58 -7.66 -17.24
C GLY A 37 -7.48 -8.21 -15.81
N VAL A 38 -8.64 -8.50 -15.21
CA VAL A 38 -8.73 -8.88 -13.79
C VAL A 38 -7.98 -10.17 -13.48
N ASP A 39 -7.95 -11.14 -14.40
CA ASP A 39 -7.24 -12.40 -14.19
C ASP A 39 -5.72 -12.22 -14.16
N ASP A 40 -5.19 -11.34 -15.01
CA ASP A 40 -3.77 -11.01 -15.01
C ASP A 40 -3.37 -10.21 -13.77
N LEU A 41 -4.16 -9.19 -13.40
CA LEU A 41 -3.90 -8.41 -12.19
C LEU A 41 -4.03 -9.27 -10.94
N TRP A 42 -5.01 -10.17 -10.89
CA TRP A 42 -5.16 -11.15 -9.83
C TRP A 42 -3.91 -12.03 -9.69
N ASN A 43 -3.42 -12.57 -10.80
CA ASN A 43 -2.21 -13.36 -10.80
C ASN A 43 -0.98 -12.52 -10.38
N ALA A 44 -0.89 -11.25 -10.79
CA ALA A 44 0.19 -10.35 -10.36
C ALA A 44 0.24 -10.13 -8.83
N VAL A 45 -0.92 -10.18 -8.15
CA VAL A 45 -1.03 -9.92 -6.70
C VAL A 45 -1.22 -11.17 -5.85
N THR A 46 -1.26 -12.36 -6.44
CA THR A 46 -1.43 -13.64 -5.71
C THR A 46 -0.39 -14.71 -6.05
N ASP A 47 0.24 -14.64 -7.23
CA ASP A 47 1.30 -15.57 -7.60
C ASP A 47 2.63 -15.14 -6.94
N PRO A 48 3.28 -16.01 -6.12
CA PRO A 48 4.48 -15.63 -5.39
C PRO A 48 5.65 -15.27 -6.30
N GLU A 49 5.78 -15.90 -7.48
CA GLU A 49 6.85 -15.58 -8.43
C GLU A 49 6.64 -14.20 -9.05
N ARG A 50 5.39 -13.80 -9.30
CA ARG A 50 5.07 -12.45 -9.80
C ARG A 50 5.15 -11.38 -8.72
N ILE A 51 4.63 -11.65 -7.52
CA ILE A 51 4.75 -10.73 -6.37
C ILE A 51 6.22 -10.37 -6.15
N SER A 52 7.12 -11.37 -6.23
CA SER A 52 8.57 -11.18 -6.05
C SER A 52 9.23 -10.27 -7.10
N ARG A 53 8.55 -9.93 -8.20
CA ARG A 53 9.07 -9.02 -9.24
C ARG A 53 8.77 -7.55 -8.96
N TRP A 54 7.86 -7.25 -8.03
CA TRP A 54 7.43 -5.87 -7.78
C TRP A 54 7.23 -5.51 -6.32
N PHE A 55 7.09 -6.51 -5.46
CA PHE A 55 6.96 -6.36 -4.01
C PHE A 55 7.97 -7.24 -3.28
N LEU A 56 7.87 -7.36 -1.95
CA LEU A 56 8.71 -8.26 -1.16
C LEU A 56 8.45 -9.73 -1.54
N PRO A 57 9.50 -10.58 -1.65
CA PRO A 57 9.30 -12.02 -1.81
C PRO A 57 8.41 -12.56 -0.70
N VAL A 58 7.46 -13.42 -1.09
CA VAL A 58 6.46 -13.99 -0.20
C VAL A 58 6.57 -15.51 -0.17
N SER A 59 6.47 -16.09 1.02
CA SER A 59 6.52 -17.54 1.24
C SER A 59 5.47 -17.99 2.25
N GLY A 60 5.22 -19.30 2.31
CA GLY A 60 4.30 -19.91 3.27
C GLY A 60 3.19 -20.74 2.61
N ASP A 61 2.07 -20.87 3.31
CA ASP A 61 0.89 -21.58 2.85
C ASP A 61 -0.11 -20.57 2.26
N LEU A 62 0.03 -20.27 0.96
CA LEU A 62 -0.68 -19.19 0.29
C LEU A 62 -2.10 -19.59 -0.16
N ARG A 63 -2.88 -20.11 0.79
CA ARG A 63 -4.30 -20.48 0.62
C ARG A 63 -5.13 -19.96 1.79
N LEU A 64 -6.45 -20.00 1.66
CA LEU A 64 -7.36 -19.63 2.74
C LEU A 64 -7.03 -20.36 4.06
N GLY A 65 -6.87 -19.58 5.14
CA GLY A 65 -6.46 -20.05 6.47
C GLY A 65 -4.97 -20.36 6.63
N GLY A 66 -4.18 -20.25 5.56
CA GLY A 66 -2.74 -20.44 5.59
C GLY A 66 -2.00 -19.16 5.97
N ARG A 67 -0.74 -19.33 6.41
CA ARG A 67 0.13 -18.21 6.80
C ARG A 67 1.10 -17.82 5.70
N PHE A 68 1.32 -16.52 5.55
CA PHE A 68 2.33 -15.96 4.67
C PHE A 68 3.42 -15.23 5.47
N GLN A 69 4.59 -15.07 4.85
CA GLN A 69 5.69 -14.25 5.33
C GLN A 69 6.27 -13.45 4.16
N LEU A 70 6.34 -12.13 4.32
CA LEU A 70 7.12 -11.25 3.45
C LEU A 70 8.53 -11.15 4.00
N GLU A 71 9.55 -11.37 3.16
CA GLU A 71 10.94 -11.36 3.60
C GLU A 71 11.33 -10.03 4.25
N GLY A 72 11.87 -10.09 5.47
CA GLY A 72 12.33 -8.94 6.24
C GLY A 72 11.22 -7.97 6.69
N ASN A 73 9.95 -8.34 6.55
CA ASN A 73 8.82 -7.46 6.82
C ASN A 73 7.69 -8.21 7.56
N ALA A 74 6.44 -7.96 7.19
CA ALA A 74 5.27 -8.50 7.87
C ALA A 74 5.03 -9.98 7.56
N SER A 75 4.29 -10.61 8.47
CA SER A 75 3.67 -11.92 8.26
C SER A 75 2.16 -11.82 8.44
N GLY A 76 1.43 -12.91 8.25
CA GLY A 76 0.01 -12.91 8.57
C GLY A 76 -0.71 -14.17 8.11
N THR A 77 -2.03 -14.13 8.25
CA THR A 77 -2.93 -15.23 7.91
C THR A 77 -3.92 -14.76 6.86
N ILE A 78 -4.16 -15.56 5.83
CA ILE A 78 -5.16 -15.28 4.79
C ILE A 78 -6.54 -15.63 5.35
N GLU A 79 -7.35 -14.61 5.63
CA GLU A 79 -8.65 -14.75 6.29
C GLU A 79 -9.80 -14.92 5.29
N ARG A 80 -9.67 -14.31 4.10
CA ARG A 80 -10.65 -14.46 3.00
C ARG A 80 -9.93 -14.48 1.66
N CYS A 81 -10.48 -15.23 0.71
CA CYS A 81 -10.02 -15.28 -0.67
C CYS A 81 -11.21 -15.61 -1.57
N ASP A 82 -11.55 -14.71 -2.50
CA ASP A 82 -12.61 -14.88 -3.51
C ASP A 82 -12.01 -14.57 -4.90
N PRO A 83 -11.30 -15.53 -5.52
CA PRO A 83 -10.66 -15.30 -6.82
C PRO A 83 -11.69 -15.03 -7.94
N PRO A 84 -11.43 -14.10 -8.89
CA PRO A 84 -10.29 -13.17 -8.95
C PRO A 84 -10.61 -11.79 -8.32
N LYS A 85 -11.61 -11.70 -7.43
CA LYS A 85 -12.17 -10.43 -6.94
C LYS A 85 -11.39 -9.82 -5.78
N GLY A 86 -10.75 -10.62 -4.93
CA GLY A 86 -10.06 -10.06 -3.77
C GLY A 86 -9.66 -11.08 -2.70
N PHE A 87 -8.85 -10.61 -1.76
CA PHE A 87 -8.47 -11.35 -0.56
C PHE A 87 -8.32 -10.40 0.63
N ALA A 88 -8.45 -10.94 1.84
CA ALA A 88 -8.18 -10.23 3.08
C ALA A 88 -7.24 -11.07 3.94
N ALA A 89 -6.35 -10.39 4.66
CA ALA A 89 -5.36 -11.04 5.49
C ALA A 89 -5.00 -10.17 6.70
N THR A 90 -4.53 -10.81 7.77
CA THR A 90 -3.84 -10.09 8.84
C THR A 90 -2.50 -9.57 8.34
N TRP A 91 -2.02 -8.51 8.98
CA TRP A 91 -0.71 -7.91 8.76
C TRP A 91 -0.01 -7.76 10.11
N GLU A 92 0.93 -8.66 10.39
CA GLU A 92 1.64 -8.79 11.65
C GLU A 92 3.05 -8.21 11.50
N TYR A 93 3.27 -7.04 12.09
CA TYR A 93 4.54 -6.32 12.00
C TYR A 93 4.81 -5.55 13.30
N GLY A 94 6.06 -5.53 13.76
CA GLY A 94 6.44 -4.75 14.95
C GLY A 94 5.73 -5.15 16.25
N GLY A 95 5.21 -6.38 16.35
CA GLY A 95 4.40 -6.83 17.49
C GLY A 95 2.95 -6.36 17.47
N GLN A 96 2.51 -5.71 16.39
CA GLN A 96 1.14 -5.29 16.15
C GLN A 96 0.49 -6.18 15.08
N THR A 97 -0.82 -6.35 15.20
CA THR A 97 -1.65 -6.99 14.17
C THR A 97 -2.64 -5.97 13.63
N THR A 98 -2.54 -5.72 12.34
CA THR A 98 -3.48 -4.93 11.54
C THR A 98 -4.09 -5.82 10.44
N TRP A 99 -4.89 -5.26 9.55
CA TRP A 99 -5.56 -6.00 8.48
C TRP A 99 -5.35 -5.32 7.14
N ILE A 100 -5.27 -6.13 6.09
CA ILE A 100 -5.33 -5.67 4.71
C ILE A 100 -6.49 -6.33 3.97
N GLU A 101 -7.09 -5.59 3.05
CA GLU A 101 -8.01 -6.13 2.07
C GLU A 101 -7.64 -5.59 0.68
N VAL A 102 -7.43 -6.52 -0.26
CA VAL A 102 -7.22 -6.22 -1.68
C VAL A 102 -8.49 -6.55 -2.43
N ARG A 103 -8.97 -5.60 -3.25
CA ARG A 103 -10.16 -5.71 -4.09
C ARG A 103 -9.81 -5.37 -5.53
N LEU A 104 -10.25 -6.22 -6.46
CA LEU A 104 -10.09 -6.05 -7.89
C LEU A 104 -11.46 -5.88 -8.55
N THR A 105 -11.66 -4.78 -9.26
CA THR A 105 -12.93 -4.48 -9.94
C THR A 105 -12.68 -4.29 -11.44
N PRO A 106 -13.25 -5.15 -12.31
CA PRO A 106 -13.20 -4.94 -13.76
C PRO A 106 -13.87 -3.62 -14.15
N GLU A 107 -13.25 -2.90 -15.09
CA GLU A 107 -13.77 -1.66 -15.67
C GLU A 107 -14.25 -1.90 -17.11
N ALA A 108 -15.05 -0.97 -17.65
CA ALA A 108 -15.78 -1.16 -18.92
C ALA A 108 -14.89 -1.32 -20.18
N ASP A 109 -13.61 -0.95 -20.11
CA ASP A 109 -12.65 -0.97 -21.22
C ASP A 109 -11.62 -2.11 -21.12
N GLY A 110 -11.90 -3.12 -20.29
CA GLY A 110 -11.00 -4.26 -20.09
C GLY A 110 -9.86 -3.99 -19.12
N ARG A 111 -9.80 -2.78 -18.55
CA ARG A 111 -8.92 -2.43 -17.45
C ARG A 111 -9.45 -2.98 -16.12
N THR A 112 -8.62 -2.92 -15.09
CA THR A 112 -8.99 -3.36 -13.76
C THR A 112 -8.55 -2.34 -12.72
N ARG A 113 -9.47 -1.99 -11.81
CA ARG A 113 -9.17 -1.22 -10.62
C ARG A 113 -8.62 -2.13 -9.53
N PHE A 114 -7.41 -1.84 -9.11
CA PHE A 114 -6.85 -2.32 -7.85
C PHE A 114 -7.26 -1.37 -6.73
N GLU A 115 -7.62 -1.93 -5.58
CA GLU A 115 -7.80 -1.20 -4.34
C GLU A 115 -7.21 -2.01 -3.19
N LEU A 116 -6.40 -1.37 -2.37
CA LEU A 116 -5.91 -1.92 -1.11
C LEU A 116 -6.36 -1.03 0.02
N GLU A 117 -6.99 -1.64 1.03
CA GLU A 117 -7.32 -0.99 2.28
C GLU A 117 -6.49 -1.61 3.40
N HIS A 118 -5.78 -0.77 4.15
CA HIS A 118 -5.09 -1.16 5.37
C HIS A 118 -5.86 -0.61 6.57
N THR A 119 -6.27 -1.50 7.48
CA THR A 119 -7.07 -1.19 8.66
C THR A 119 -6.28 -1.45 9.94
N ALA A 120 -6.23 -0.46 10.83
CA ALA A 120 -5.59 -0.57 12.14
C ALA A 120 -6.52 -0.04 13.24
N LEU A 121 -6.52 -0.68 14.42
CA LEU A 121 -7.21 -0.13 15.59
C LEU A 121 -6.61 1.22 15.97
N VAL A 122 -7.46 2.16 16.37
CA VAL A 122 -7.01 3.48 16.82
C VAL A 122 -6.24 3.34 18.12
N ASP A 123 -4.98 3.75 18.10
CA ASP A 123 -4.11 3.90 19.26
C ASP A 123 -3.70 5.37 19.40
N PRO A 124 -4.21 6.10 20.40
CA PRO A 124 -3.86 7.51 20.61
C PRO A 124 -2.36 7.77 20.76
N SER A 125 -1.57 6.79 21.21
CA SER A 125 -0.11 6.91 21.32
C SER A 125 0.58 6.98 19.96
N GLN A 126 -0.12 6.59 18.89
CA GLN A 126 0.38 6.53 17.52
C GLN A 126 -0.14 7.67 16.64
N ASN A 127 -0.89 8.64 17.20
CA ASN A 127 -1.47 9.74 16.43
C ASN A 127 -0.45 10.58 15.66
N GLN A 128 0.79 10.64 16.16
CA GLN A 128 1.90 11.37 15.52
C GLN A 128 2.34 10.78 14.17
N PHE A 129 1.94 9.54 13.85
CA PHE A 129 2.34 8.88 12.61
C PHE A 129 1.35 9.15 11.46
N GLY A 130 0.06 9.38 11.75
CA GLY A 130 -0.96 9.60 10.71
C GLY A 130 -1.06 8.47 9.68
N PRO A 131 -1.79 8.65 8.57
CA PRO A 131 -1.99 7.62 7.55
C PRO A 131 -0.73 7.37 6.69
N GLY A 132 0.19 8.33 6.61
CA GLY A 132 1.42 8.23 5.80
C GLY A 132 2.35 7.10 6.24
N VAL A 133 2.30 6.66 7.49
CA VAL A 133 3.23 5.66 8.06
C VAL A 133 3.17 4.32 7.34
N VAL A 134 1.96 3.90 6.94
CA VAL A 134 1.75 2.74 6.06
C VAL A 134 1.52 3.16 4.62
N GLY A 135 0.88 4.32 4.41
CA GLY A 135 0.46 4.80 3.11
C GLY A 135 1.60 4.99 2.11
N ILE A 136 2.70 5.61 2.52
CA ILE A 136 3.85 5.85 1.63
C ILE A 136 4.47 4.52 1.18
N GLY A 137 4.58 3.53 2.08
CA GLY A 137 5.04 2.19 1.73
C GLY A 137 4.12 1.50 0.70
N TRP A 138 2.80 1.68 0.81
CA TRP A 138 1.87 1.17 -0.20
C TRP A 138 2.00 1.89 -1.53
N ASP A 139 2.22 3.20 -1.53
CA ASP A 139 2.52 3.96 -2.76
C ASP A 139 3.76 3.42 -3.48
N MET A 140 4.84 3.13 -2.74
CA MET A 140 6.03 2.50 -3.30
C MET A 140 5.73 1.10 -3.87
N GLY A 141 4.90 0.31 -3.19
CA GLY A 141 4.43 -0.98 -3.68
C GLY A 141 3.64 -0.86 -4.99
N LEU A 142 2.71 0.10 -5.08
CA LEU A 142 1.92 0.34 -6.29
C LEU A 142 2.77 0.87 -7.46
N LEU A 143 3.82 1.65 -7.18
CA LEU A 143 4.79 2.02 -8.20
C LEU A 143 5.50 0.79 -8.76
N GLY A 144 5.92 -0.14 -7.89
CA GLY A 144 6.46 -1.43 -8.30
C GLY A 144 5.48 -2.22 -9.17
N LEU A 145 4.24 -2.38 -8.72
CA LEU A 145 3.19 -3.09 -9.45
C LEU A 145 2.94 -2.48 -10.83
N THR A 146 2.97 -1.14 -10.91
CA THR A 146 2.83 -0.41 -12.17
C THR A 146 3.91 -0.76 -13.15
N ILE A 147 5.18 -0.65 -12.74
CA ILE A 147 6.30 -0.98 -13.62
C ILE A 147 6.16 -2.44 -14.08
N HIS A 148 5.83 -3.35 -13.17
CA HIS A 148 5.69 -4.77 -13.52
C HIS A 148 4.54 -5.04 -14.51
N VAL A 149 3.37 -4.45 -14.31
CA VAL A 149 2.19 -4.66 -15.19
C VAL A 149 2.39 -3.98 -16.54
N GLU A 150 2.93 -2.76 -16.59
CA GLU A 150 3.07 -1.99 -17.82
C GLU A 150 4.23 -2.47 -18.70
N SER A 151 5.33 -2.94 -18.12
CA SER A 151 6.53 -3.34 -18.89
C SER A 151 6.88 -4.82 -18.81
N GLY A 152 6.30 -5.58 -17.88
CA GLY A 152 6.66 -6.97 -17.61
C GLY A 152 8.02 -7.14 -16.92
N GLU A 153 8.72 -6.04 -16.61
CA GLU A 153 10.05 -6.08 -16.02
C GLU A 153 10.02 -6.43 -14.51
N ASP A 154 11.20 -6.75 -13.98
CA ASP A 154 11.45 -6.80 -12.55
C ASP A 154 11.61 -5.36 -12.01
N ALA A 155 10.56 -4.87 -11.36
CA ALA A 155 10.53 -3.54 -10.78
C ALA A 155 11.43 -3.42 -9.54
N ARG A 156 11.68 -4.51 -8.79
CA ARG A 156 12.60 -4.46 -7.64
C ARG A 156 14.03 -4.16 -8.07
N ALA A 157 14.44 -4.70 -9.22
CA ALA A 157 15.76 -4.39 -9.79
C ALA A 157 15.92 -2.88 -10.09
N LYS A 158 14.81 -2.16 -10.31
CA LYS A 158 14.79 -0.71 -10.57
C LYS A 158 14.55 0.15 -9.32
N LEU A 159 13.72 -0.34 -8.39
CA LEU A 159 13.22 0.39 -7.22
C LEU A 159 13.86 -0.05 -5.89
N GLY A 160 15.00 -0.75 -5.92
CA GLY A 160 15.70 -1.18 -4.71
C GLY A 160 16.26 -0.02 -3.88
N ASP A 161 16.98 -0.35 -2.80
CA ASP A 161 17.47 0.60 -1.79
C ASP A 161 18.20 1.82 -2.39
N ALA A 162 18.98 1.61 -3.46
CA ALA A 162 19.69 2.69 -4.13
C ALA A 162 18.76 3.74 -4.74
N TRP A 163 17.61 3.33 -5.29
CA TRP A 163 16.60 4.25 -5.80
C TRP A 163 15.83 4.93 -4.67
N ALA A 164 15.43 4.16 -3.64
CA ALA A 164 14.73 4.73 -2.48
C ALA A 164 15.53 5.85 -1.79
N MET A 165 16.86 5.72 -1.77
CA MET A 165 17.77 6.72 -1.21
C MET A 165 18.19 7.83 -2.20
N SER A 166 17.78 7.75 -3.47
CA SER A 166 18.09 8.78 -4.48
C SER A 166 17.20 10.01 -4.29
N GLU A 167 17.54 11.10 -4.98
CA GLU A 167 16.70 12.30 -4.99
C GLU A 167 15.30 12.00 -5.55
N GLU A 168 15.21 11.17 -6.59
CA GLU A 168 13.94 10.75 -7.18
C GLU A 168 13.10 9.90 -6.21
N GLY A 169 13.71 8.95 -5.48
CA GLY A 169 13.00 8.14 -4.49
C GLY A 169 12.49 8.96 -3.31
N ARG A 170 13.32 9.89 -2.81
CA ARG A 170 12.92 10.83 -1.75
C ARG A 170 11.81 11.78 -2.20
N GLU A 171 11.87 12.27 -3.43
CA GLU A 171 10.82 13.11 -3.98
C GLU A 171 9.50 12.34 -4.16
N PHE A 172 9.56 11.09 -4.59
CA PHE A 172 8.39 10.21 -4.62
C PHE A 172 7.78 10.05 -3.21
N ALA A 173 8.60 9.75 -2.20
CA ALA A 173 8.14 9.60 -0.82
C ALA A 173 7.51 10.90 -0.29
N ARG A 174 8.10 12.06 -0.59
CA ARG A 174 7.55 13.37 -0.21
C ARG A 174 6.19 13.61 -0.85
N GLN A 175 6.06 13.42 -2.16
CA GLN A 175 4.79 13.62 -2.86
C GLN A 175 3.71 12.63 -2.42
N ALA A 176 4.07 11.37 -2.16
CA ALA A 176 3.17 10.38 -1.57
C ALA A 176 2.68 10.83 -0.19
N GLY A 177 3.60 11.30 0.67
CA GLY A 177 3.27 11.83 1.99
C GLY A 177 2.33 13.04 1.94
N GLU A 178 2.56 13.98 1.02
CA GLU A 178 1.64 15.10 0.78
C GLU A 178 0.25 14.63 0.29
N GLY A 179 0.20 13.56 -0.51
CA GLY A 179 -1.05 12.92 -0.91
C GLY A 179 -1.82 12.33 0.28
N TRP A 180 -1.12 11.69 1.23
CA TRP A 180 -1.74 11.17 2.45
C TRP A 180 -2.15 12.26 3.44
N TYR A 181 -1.38 13.36 3.52
CA TYR A 181 -1.79 14.57 4.25
C TYR A 181 -3.13 15.11 3.72
N ALA A 182 -3.23 15.30 2.40
CA ALA A 182 -4.45 15.78 1.77
C ALA A 182 -5.64 14.83 2.01
N ALA A 183 -5.41 13.51 1.98
CA ALA A 183 -6.43 12.51 2.26
C ALA A 183 -6.90 12.53 3.74
N ASP A 184 -6.00 12.76 4.70
CA ASP A 184 -6.33 12.85 6.13
C ASP A 184 -7.17 14.10 6.42
N VAL A 185 -6.78 15.25 5.86
CA VAL A 185 -7.56 16.50 5.97
C VAL A 185 -8.94 16.35 5.32
N ALA A 186 -9.02 15.73 4.14
CA ALA A 186 -10.29 15.44 3.48
C ALA A 186 -11.20 14.50 4.29
N ALA A 187 -10.62 13.63 5.11
CA ALA A 187 -11.34 12.77 6.06
C ALA A 187 -11.76 13.49 7.35
N GLY A 188 -11.39 14.76 7.51
CA GLY A 188 -11.80 15.62 8.63
C GLY A 188 -10.77 15.72 9.76
N ALA A 189 -9.52 15.32 9.54
CA ALA A 189 -8.45 15.58 10.50
C ALA A 189 -8.19 17.09 10.66
N ASP A 190 -7.79 17.50 11.85
CA ASP A 190 -7.28 18.85 12.08
C ASP A 190 -6.00 19.08 11.25
N GLU A 191 -5.95 20.19 10.50
CA GLU A 191 -4.86 20.45 9.54
C GLU A 191 -3.48 20.50 10.22
N ALA A 192 -3.38 21.12 11.40
CA ALA A 192 -2.10 21.24 12.10
C ALA A 192 -1.60 19.88 12.61
N THR A 193 -2.53 19.04 13.08
CA THR A 193 -2.26 17.67 13.49
C THR A 193 -1.84 16.81 12.30
N ALA A 194 -2.60 16.86 11.20
CA ALA A 194 -2.31 16.11 9.97
C ALA A 194 -0.95 16.53 9.37
N ARG A 195 -0.63 17.83 9.37
CA ARG A 195 0.66 18.35 8.90
C ARG A 195 1.82 17.81 9.73
N THR A 196 1.70 17.86 11.06
CA THR A 196 2.72 17.34 11.97
C THR A 196 2.99 15.86 11.71
N ALA A 197 1.94 15.06 11.52
CA ALA A 197 2.08 13.64 11.22
C ALA A 197 2.67 13.36 9.83
N ALA A 198 2.28 14.15 8.83
CA ALA A 198 2.82 14.06 7.48
C ALA A 198 4.31 14.43 7.43
N ASP A 199 4.72 15.53 8.08
CA ASP A 199 6.13 15.92 8.17
C ASP A 199 6.97 14.83 8.83
N PHE A 200 6.47 14.29 9.94
CA PHE A 200 7.14 13.22 10.66
C PHE A 200 7.31 11.96 9.78
N THR A 201 6.26 11.54 9.08
CA THR A 201 6.36 10.35 8.21
C THR A 201 7.17 10.57 6.95
N ILE A 202 7.08 11.74 6.32
CA ILE A 202 7.95 12.09 5.18
C ILE A 202 9.41 12.03 5.62
N ALA A 203 9.77 12.67 6.74
CA ALA A 203 11.12 12.63 7.30
C ALA A 203 11.64 11.20 7.54
N MET A 204 10.79 10.32 8.08
CA MET A 204 11.14 8.90 8.26
C MET A 204 11.45 8.19 6.93
N TYR A 205 10.65 8.42 5.89
CA TYR A 205 10.82 7.76 4.59
C TYR A 205 11.94 8.37 3.73
N THR A 206 12.24 9.67 3.89
CA THR A 206 13.33 10.33 3.15
C THR A 206 14.68 10.23 3.85
N GLY A 207 14.69 9.86 5.14
CA GLY A 207 15.88 9.87 5.99
C GLY A 207 16.34 11.27 6.37
N GLU A 208 15.46 12.26 6.27
CA GLU A 208 15.69 13.65 6.65
C GLU A 208 15.36 13.80 8.14
N GLN A 209 16.31 13.46 9.03
CA GLN A 209 16.25 13.72 10.48
C GLN A 209 17.16 14.89 10.86
#